data_AF-A0A6A3YLH8-F1
#
_entry.id   AF-A0A6A3YLH8-F1
#
_cell.length_a   1.000
_cell.length_b   1.000
_cell.length_c   1.000
_cell.angle_alpha   90.00
_cell.angle_beta   90.00
_cell.angle_gamma   90.00
#
_symmetry.space_group_name_H-M   'P 1'
#
loop_
_entity.id
_entity.type
_entity.pdbx_description
1 polymer ?
#
loop_
_entity_poly.entity_id
_entity_poly.type
_entity_poly.pdbx_seq_one_letter_code
_entity_poly.pdbx_strand_id
1 'polypeptide(L)'
;MSKSRARNPPNYGSARFSLDVSDLEAARELGLLRDDVAVESTNPTSSTYGLAYQLRENIANSIFSSQKAVHSKCKDFAVRCGFQIFVKQTSVKADNSGNAKFACKALNGMQYFDRTTPAAELTCPFFVNVHGKSGKWKITQANFAHNHLKFVGSAKAPCVEGSIPLPAKPMRNTTQQTSKLTAIVETEMLPAHDGSTASMSGAAIKNFSKSKGADVSATTVSRMKQIIDDKIHGDLVESYQKLKAYFELMAHKNPGSVWRVETTADGSLFGRACFIPNAGIHIAQSCKTMVGFDDVHLKEDMHEQGIYLVATVKDYNNHIVPVGLALVSQEDKDNWIWFLGAFKEAVGWKKVHNIV
;
A
#
# COMPACT_ATOMS: atom_id res chain seq x y z
N MET A 1 27.87 -38.13 8.43
CA MET A 1 28.31 -36.71 8.37
C MET A 1 27.21 -35.89 7.71
N SER A 2 26.41 -35.16 8.51
CA SER A 2 25.33 -34.30 8.01
C SER A 2 25.95 -33.04 7.41
N LYS A 3 25.81 -32.85 6.08
CA LYS A 3 26.23 -31.63 5.40
C LYS A 3 25.38 -30.47 5.93
N SER A 4 25.95 -29.62 6.78
CA SER A 4 25.31 -28.35 7.13
C SER A 4 25.22 -27.52 5.85
N ARG A 5 24.00 -27.31 5.37
CA ARG A 5 23.74 -26.42 4.23
C ARG A 5 24.07 -25.02 4.73
N ALA A 6 25.23 -24.47 4.35
CA ALA A 6 25.59 -23.10 4.62
C ALA A 6 24.47 -22.21 4.06
N ARG A 7 23.70 -21.57 4.95
CA ARG A 7 22.67 -20.61 4.53
C ARG A 7 23.42 -19.37 4.10
N ASN A 8 23.27 -18.96 2.84
CA ASN A 8 23.76 -17.67 2.39
C ASN A 8 23.22 -16.59 3.35
N PRO A 9 24.08 -15.64 3.78
CA PRO A 9 23.65 -14.56 4.64
C PRO A 9 22.54 -13.77 3.94
N PRO A 10 21.54 -13.26 4.68
CA PRO A 10 20.50 -12.43 4.11
C PRO A 10 21.11 -11.17 3.49
N ASN A 11 20.76 -10.88 2.24
CA ASN A 11 21.16 -9.65 1.56
C ASN A 11 20.11 -8.56 1.86
N TYR A 12 20.53 -7.50 2.53
CA TYR A 12 19.68 -6.38 2.90
C TYR A 12 19.81 -5.17 1.97
N GLY A 13 20.74 -5.22 1.01
CA GLY A 13 21.14 -4.09 0.18
C GLY A 13 22.08 -3.13 0.91
N SER A 14 22.44 -2.03 0.24
CA SER A 14 23.34 -1.00 0.77
C SER A 14 22.64 0.28 1.24
N ALA A 15 21.31 0.34 1.10
CA ALA A 15 20.51 1.49 1.52
C ALA A 15 20.33 1.56 3.05
N ARG A 16 20.02 2.76 3.56
CA ARG A 16 19.67 2.96 4.97
C ARG A 16 18.36 2.27 5.31
N PHE A 17 18.29 1.65 6.47
CA PHE A 17 17.07 1.11 7.03
C PHE A 17 16.20 2.22 7.64
N SER A 18 14.88 2.03 7.60
CA SER A 18 13.89 2.87 8.24
C SER A 18 13.40 2.23 9.54
N LEU A 19 13.32 3.03 10.60
CA LEU A 19 12.70 2.67 11.87
C LEU A 19 11.76 3.80 12.26
N ASP A 20 10.46 3.55 12.25
CA ASP A 20 9.45 4.56 12.57
C ASP A 20 9.14 4.56 14.07
N VAL A 21 9.14 5.75 14.67
CA VAL A 21 8.84 5.92 16.12
C VAL A 21 7.43 5.42 16.43
N SER A 22 6.47 5.66 15.53
CA SER A 22 5.09 5.17 15.64
C SER A 22 4.96 3.65 15.69
N ASP A 23 5.88 2.92 15.03
CA ASP A 23 5.88 1.45 15.10
C ASP A 23 6.36 0.97 16.47
N LEU A 24 7.35 1.64 17.06
CA LEU A 24 7.84 1.31 18.39
C LEU A 24 6.76 1.59 19.45
N GLU A 25 6.03 2.70 19.31
CA GLU A 25 4.86 3.02 20.14
C GLU A 25 3.76 1.96 19.98
N ALA A 26 3.41 1.59 18.74
CA ALA A 26 2.41 0.54 18.50
C ALA A 26 2.85 -0.83 19.06
N ALA A 27 4.14 -1.17 18.99
CA ALA A 27 4.68 -2.39 19.59
C ALA A 27 4.57 -2.38 21.11
N ARG A 28 4.80 -1.22 21.76
CA ARG A 28 4.64 -1.03 23.20
C ARG A 28 3.17 -1.14 23.63
N GLU A 29 2.28 -0.44 22.92
CA GLU A 29 0.83 -0.48 23.19
C GLU A 29 0.24 -1.90 23.07
N LEU A 30 0.67 -2.68 22.07
CA LEU A 30 0.22 -4.07 21.90
C LEU A 30 0.89 -5.06 22.88
N GLY A 31 1.83 -4.57 23.69
CA GLY A 31 2.60 -5.32 24.67
C GLY A 31 3.61 -6.28 24.05
N LEU A 32 4.05 -6.01 22.81
CA LEU A 32 5.07 -6.77 22.09
C LEU A 32 6.50 -6.29 22.41
N LEU A 33 6.64 -5.08 22.93
CA LEU A 33 7.89 -4.48 23.38
C LEU A 33 7.67 -3.81 24.75
N ARG A 34 8.56 -4.06 25.72
CA ARG A 34 8.53 -3.36 27.02
C ARG A 34 9.18 -1.99 26.93
N ASP A 35 8.82 -1.08 27.82
CA ASP A 35 9.37 0.28 27.85
C ASP A 35 10.85 0.32 28.31
N ASP A 36 11.28 -0.65 29.12
CA ASP A 36 12.65 -0.77 29.62
C ASP A 36 13.63 -1.37 28.61
N VAL A 37 13.14 -1.94 27.51
CA VAL A 37 13.97 -2.55 26.46
C VAL A 37 14.44 -1.49 25.48
N ALA A 38 15.74 -1.23 25.46
CA ALA A 38 16.36 -0.35 24.47
C ALA A 38 16.29 -0.95 23.06
N VAL A 39 16.04 -0.10 22.07
CA VAL A 39 16.08 -0.43 20.63
C VAL A 39 17.28 0.29 20.01
N GLU A 40 18.14 -0.45 19.33
CA GLU A 40 19.31 0.12 18.66
C GLU A 40 18.87 1.06 17.52
N SER A 41 19.21 2.35 17.63
CA SER A 41 18.79 3.40 16.70
C SER A 41 19.92 4.35 16.27
N THR A 42 21.18 4.00 16.55
CA THR A 42 22.33 4.91 16.30
C THR A 42 22.74 4.99 14.83
N ASN A 43 22.88 3.85 14.15
CA ASN A 43 23.38 3.79 12.77
C ASN A 43 22.39 3.08 11.82
N PRO A 44 21.66 3.83 10.96
CA PRO A 44 20.70 3.29 10.00
C PRO A 44 21.27 2.34 8.93
N THR A 45 22.59 2.24 8.75
CA THR A 45 23.21 1.28 7.82
C THR A 45 23.67 0.00 8.51
N SER A 46 23.63 -0.05 9.85
CA SER A 46 24.02 -1.24 10.60
C SER A 46 22.94 -2.33 10.49
N SER A 47 23.36 -3.60 10.36
CA SER A 47 22.45 -4.75 10.43
C SER A 47 21.76 -4.91 11.79
N THR A 48 22.24 -4.23 12.83
CA THR A 48 21.63 -4.20 14.17
C THR A 48 20.66 -3.04 14.36
N TYR A 49 20.52 -2.14 13.39
CA TYR A 49 19.56 -1.04 13.48
C TYR A 49 18.13 -1.58 13.62
N GLY A 50 17.36 -1.02 14.55
CA GLY A 50 16.02 -1.47 14.93
C GLY A 50 15.98 -2.69 15.84
N LEU A 51 17.12 -3.20 16.31
CA LEU A 51 17.18 -4.42 17.11
C LEU A 51 16.80 -4.14 18.58
N ALA A 52 15.84 -4.93 19.07
CA ALA A 52 15.45 -5.05 20.46
C ALA A 52 15.84 -6.43 20.99
N TYR A 53 16.65 -6.47 22.03
CA TYR A 53 17.13 -7.72 22.63
C TYR A 53 17.43 -7.54 24.11
N GLN A 54 17.02 -8.50 24.93
CA GLN A 54 17.42 -8.58 26.33
C GLN A 54 17.78 -10.02 26.68
N LEU A 55 18.97 -10.20 27.26
CA LEU A 55 19.55 -11.52 27.47
C LEU A 55 18.66 -12.38 28.37
N ARG A 56 18.14 -13.49 27.80
CA ARG A 56 17.30 -14.50 28.48
C ARG A 56 15.94 -14.01 28.98
N GLU A 57 15.61 -12.74 28.81
CA GLU A 57 14.33 -12.18 29.22
C GLU A 57 13.29 -12.21 28.10
N ASN A 58 12.05 -11.84 28.45
CA ASN A 58 10.99 -11.59 27.49
C ASN A 58 11.00 -10.10 27.15
N ILE A 59 11.15 -9.76 25.88
CA ILE A 59 11.07 -8.35 25.46
C ILE A 59 9.62 -7.84 25.37
N ALA A 60 8.64 -8.73 25.50
CA ALA A 60 7.21 -8.39 25.54
C ALA A 60 6.68 -8.27 26.98
N ASN A 61 5.62 -7.50 27.18
CA ASN A 61 4.97 -7.35 28.50
C ASN A 61 4.27 -8.63 28.96
N SER A 62 3.76 -9.42 28.02
CA SER A 62 2.98 -10.63 28.30
C SER A 62 3.70 -11.91 27.90
N ILE A 63 3.48 -12.97 28.67
CA ILE A 63 3.74 -14.34 28.25
C ILE A 63 2.51 -14.85 27.48
N PHE A 64 2.73 -15.60 26.42
CA PHE A 64 1.67 -16.12 25.56
C PHE A 64 1.44 -17.61 25.80
N SER A 65 0.20 -18.07 25.59
CA SER A 65 -0.21 -19.47 25.81
C SER A 65 0.18 -20.42 24.67
N SER A 66 0.49 -19.89 23.48
CA SER A 66 0.85 -20.70 22.31
C SER A 66 1.60 -19.88 21.26
N GLN A 67 2.30 -20.58 20.35
CA GLN A 67 2.92 -19.96 19.17
C GLN A 67 1.89 -19.18 18.33
N LYS A 68 0.67 -19.70 18.19
CA LYS A 68 -0.41 -19.07 17.44
C LYS A 68 -0.87 -17.76 18.09
N ALA A 69 -0.91 -17.70 19.41
CA ALA A 69 -1.26 -16.48 20.15
C ALA A 69 -0.22 -15.36 19.93
N VAL A 70 1.08 -15.68 19.96
CA VAL A 70 2.12 -14.68 19.63
C VAL A 70 2.00 -14.23 18.18
N HIS A 71 1.82 -15.19 17.26
CA HIS A 71 1.69 -14.87 15.84
C HIS A 71 0.48 -13.98 15.55
N SER A 72 -0.65 -14.20 16.21
CA SER A 72 -1.85 -13.35 16.07
C SER A 72 -1.54 -11.92 16.48
N LYS A 73 -0.98 -11.69 17.67
CA LYS A 73 -0.62 -10.33 18.10
C LYS A 73 0.42 -9.67 17.19
N CYS A 74 1.44 -10.42 16.76
CA CYS A 74 2.43 -9.89 15.81
C CYS A 74 1.80 -9.57 14.45
N LYS A 75 0.77 -10.31 14.04
CA LYS A 75 0.03 -10.04 12.81
C LYS A 75 -0.80 -8.76 12.94
N ASP A 76 -1.47 -8.56 14.06
CA ASP A 76 -2.23 -7.34 14.34
C ASP A 76 -1.31 -6.11 14.33
N PHE A 77 -0.14 -6.23 14.96
CA PHE A 77 0.92 -5.22 14.90
C PHE A 77 1.37 -4.92 13.46
N ALA A 78 1.68 -5.96 12.68
CA ALA A 78 2.13 -5.81 11.30
C ALA A 78 1.09 -5.08 10.45
N VAL A 79 -0.19 -5.49 10.54
CA VAL A 79 -1.31 -4.85 9.83
C VAL A 79 -1.44 -3.39 10.23
N ARG A 80 -1.38 -3.09 11.54
CA ARG A 80 -1.44 -1.70 12.05
C ARG A 80 -0.32 -0.82 11.50
N CYS A 81 0.86 -1.39 11.32
CA CYS A 81 2.06 -0.71 10.82
C CYS A 81 2.22 -0.79 9.29
N GLY A 82 1.24 -1.36 8.57
CA GLY A 82 1.20 -1.36 7.11
C GLY A 82 2.06 -2.43 6.43
N PHE A 83 2.36 -3.54 7.09
CA PHE A 83 3.10 -4.63 6.44
C PHE A 83 2.50 -5.99 6.81
N GLN A 84 2.90 -7.03 6.09
CA GLN A 84 2.45 -8.40 6.35
C GLN A 84 3.62 -9.22 6.86
N ILE A 85 3.33 -10.14 7.78
CA ILE A 85 4.30 -11.11 8.27
C ILE A 85 3.91 -12.54 7.87
N PHE A 86 4.91 -13.41 7.85
CA PHE A 86 4.71 -14.85 7.72
C PHE A 86 5.63 -15.60 8.68
N VAL A 87 5.29 -16.86 8.94
CA VAL A 87 6.12 -17.76 9.74
C VAL A 87 7.28 -18.26 8.87
N LYS A 88 8.48 -17.71 9.08
CA LYS A 88 9.69 -18.08 8.33
C LYS A 88 10.24 -19.43 8.78
N GLN A 89 10.24 -19.68 10.09
CA GLN A 89 10.68 -20.93 10.69
C GLN A 89 9.80 -21.25 11.89
N THR A 90 9.48 -22.52 12.09
CA THR A 90 8.77 -23.00 13.28
C THR A 90 9.21 -24.41 13.63
N SER A 91 9.23 -24.70 14.91
CA SER A 91 9.48 -26.01 15.48
C SER A 91 8.66 -26.09 16.75
N VAL A 92 7.50 -26.74 16.71
CA VAL A 92 6.63 -26.97 17.87
C VAL A 92 6.61 -28.46 18.19
N LYS A 93 6.92 -28.80 19.43
CA LYS A 93 6.90 -30.15 19.97
C LYS A 93 5.52 -30.46 20.58
N ALA A 94 5.26 -31.75 20.86
CA ALA A 94 3.99 -32.20 21.44
C ALA A 94 3.65 -31.55 22.80
N ASP A 95 4.67 -31.12 23.57
CA ASP A 95 4.54 -30.43 24.85
C ASP A 95 4.29 -28.91 24.72
N ASN A 96 3.96 -28.41 23.51
CA ASN A 96 3.81 -26.99 23.18
C ASN A 96 5.08 -26.16 23.49
N SER A 97 6.26 -26.81 23.47
CA SER A 97 7.56 -26.16 23.50
C SER A 97 8.11 -26.01 22.08
N GLY A 98 8.91 -24.98 21.83
CA GLY A 98 9.37 -24.74 20.48
C GLY A 98 10.09 -23.43 20.23
N ASN A 99 10.43 -23.21 18.96
CA ASN A 99 10.96 -21.95 18.47
C ASN A 99 10.18 -21.55 17.23
N ALA A 100 9.92 -20.26 17.07
CA ALA A 100 9.39 -19.71 15.84
C ALA A 100 10.09 -18.39 15.48
N LYS A 101 10.20 -18.13 14.18
CA LYS A 101 10.69 -16.88 13.62
C LYS A 101 9.65 -16.33 12.67
N PHE A 102 9.17 -15.13 12.95
CA PHE A 102 8.30 -14.38 12.07
C PHE A 102 9.16 -13.38 11.28
N ALA A 103 8.83 -13.18 10.01
CA ALA A 103 9.54 -12.26 9.12
C ALA A 103 8.55 -11.48 8.28
N CYS A 104 8.98 -10.31 7.79
CA CYS A 104 8.17 -9.51 6.87
C CYS A 104 8.05 -10.24 5.53
N LYS A 105 6.83 -10.29 5.00
CA LYS A 105 6.48 -10.94 3.74
C LYS A 105 6.78 -9.99 2.58
N ALA A 106 7.56 -10.44 1.60
CA ALA A 106 7.73 -9.72 0.34
C ALA A 106 6.40 -9.73 -0.43
N LEU A 107 5.92 -8.54 -0.82
CA LEU A 107 4.69 -8.35 -1.58
C LEU A 107 5.04 -8.03 -3.04
N ASN A 108 4.14 -8.36 -3.97
CA ASN A 108 4.29 -7.96 -5.37
C ASN A 108 4.29 -6.43 -5.47
N GLY A 109 5.25 -5.88 -6.22
CA GLY A 109 5.42 -4.42 -6.32
C GLY A 109 6.02 -3.75 -5.07
N MET A 110 6.52 -4.51 -4.09
CA MET A 110 7.22 -3.96 -2.93
C MET A 110 8.45 -3.16 -3.36
N GLN A 111 8.50 -1.89 -2.97
CA GLN A 111 9.58 -0.97 -3.31
C GLN A 111 10.63 -0.94 -2.20
N TYR A 112 11.81 -1.48 -2.50
CA TYR A 112 12.98 -1.39 -1.63
C TYR A 112 13.68 -0.03 -1.76
N PHE A 113 14.36 0.41 -0.69
CA PHE A 113 15.14 1.66 -0.70
C PHE A 113 16.42 1.53 -1.53
N ASP A 114 16.98 0.31 -1.59
CA ASP A 114 18.07 -0.01 -2.51
C ASP A 114 17.49 -0.23 -3.91
N ARG A 115 17.88 0.65 -4.85
CA ARG A 115 17.49 0.59 -6.27
C ARG A 115 18.56 -0.04 -7.16
N THR A 116 19.72 -0.38 -6.59
CA THR A 116 20.88 -0.93 -7.31
C THR A 116 20.86 -2.44 -7.32
N THR A 117 20.40 -3.04 -6.23
CA THR A 117 20.25 -4.50 -6.10
C THR A 117 18.88 -4.94 -6.63
N PRO A 118 18.79 -6.00 -7.46
CA PRO A 118 17.51 -6.55 -7.90
C PRO A 118 16.60 -6.92 -6.72
N ALA A 119 15.31 -6.56 -6.78
CA ALA A 119 14.36 -6.78 -5.68
C ALA A 119 14.20 -8.26 -5.26
N ALA A 120 14.45 -9.21 -6.17
CA ALA A 120 14.41 -10.64 -5.89
C ALA A 120 15.55 -11.12 -4.98
N GLU A 121 16.64 -10.36 -4.89
CA GLU A 121 17.80 -10.68 -4.06
C GLU A 121 17.73 -10.00 -2.68
N LEU A 122 16.87 -9.00 -2.53
CA LEU A 122 16.71 -8.25 -1.29
C LEU A 122 15.77 -8.97 -0.32
N THR A 123 16.13 -8.90 0.96
CA THR A 123 15.32 -9.40 2.07
C THR A 123 15.08 -8.26 3.07
N CYS A 124 13.90 -8.24 3.70
CA CYS A 124 13.63 -7.30 4.78
C CYS A 124 14.35 -7.70 6.09
N PRO A 125 14.97 -6.75 6.82
CA PRO A 125 15.62 -7.03 8.10
C PRO A 125 14.64 -7.29 9.25
N PHE A 126 13.35 -6.97 9.09
CA PHE A 126 12.34 -7.20 10.11
C PHE A 126 12.22 -8.68 10.50
N PHE A 127 12.26 -8.96 11.81
CA PHE A 127 11.92 -10.29 12.33
C PHE A 127 11.47 -10.25 13.79
N VAL A 128 10.79 -11.31 14.22
CA VAL A 128 10.47 -11.58 15.63
C VAL A 128 10.83 -13.03 15.94
N ASN A 129 11.73 -13.23 16.91
CA ASN A 129 12.12 -14.56 17.40
C ASN A 129 11.36 -14.88 18.67
N VAL A 130 10.64 -15.99 18.67
CA VAL A 130 9.82 -16.45 19.81
C VAL A 130 10.27 -17.82 20.26
N HIS A 131 10.25 -18.02 21.58
CA HIS A 131 10.62 -19.27 22.23
C HIS A 131 9.52 -19.71 23.19
N GLY A 132 9.10 -20.96 23.05
CA GLY A 132 8.11 -21.63 23.90
C GLY A 132 8.73 -22.72 24.74
N LYS A 133 8.42 -22.75 26.04
CA LYS A 133 8.77 -23.86 26.93
C LYS A 133 7.59 -24.17 27.85
N SER A 134 7.13 -25.42 27.86
CA SER A 134 6.03 -25.90 28.71
C SER A 134 4.77 -25.06 28.56
N GLY A 135 4.40 -24.73 27.31
CA GLY A 135 3.22 -23.93 26.97
C GLY A 135 3.33 -22.43 27.24
N LYS A 136 4.47 -21.93 27.75
CA LYS A 136 4.73 -20.49 27.93
C LYS A 136 5.62 -19.98 26.81
N TRP A 137 5.10 -19.06 26.00
CA TRP A 137 5.79 -18.46 24.86
C TRP A 137 6.20 -17.03 25.15
N LYS A 138 7.45 -16.69 24.82
CA LYS A 138 8.04 -15.35 24.99
C LYS A 138 8.70 -14.85 23.72
N ILE A 139 8.78 -13.54 23.58
CA ILE A 139 9.56 -12.89 22.51
C ILE A 139 10.98 -12.69 23.04
N THR A 140 11.96 -13.28 22.36
CA THR A 140 13.36 -13.25 22.79
C THR A 140 14.14 -12.12 22.14
N GLN A 141 13.79 -11.77 20.91
CA GLN A 141 14.47 -10.78 20.10
C GLN A 141 13.54 -10.32 18.99
N ALA A 142 13.57 -9.04 18.65
CA ALA A 142 12.89 -8.50 17.48
C ALA A 142 13.77 -7.46 16.77
N ASN A 143 13.65 -7.35 15.46
CA ASN A 143 14.15 -6.21 14.71
C ASN A 143 12.94 -5.52 14.05
N PHE A 144 12.76 -4.23 14.35
CA PHE A 144 11.65 -3.40 13.88
C PHE A 144 12.01 -2.54 12.65
N ALA A 145 13.24 -2.62 12.15
CA ALA A 145 13.67 -1.87 10.97
C ALA A 145 13.21 -2.54 9.67
N HIS A 146 13.03 -1.72 8.64
CA HIS A 146 12.66 -2.12 7.28
C HIS A 146 13.62 -1.51 6.24
N ASN A 147 13.75 -2.14 5.08
CA ASN A 147 14.50 -1.61 3.92
C ASN A 147 13.59 -1.37 2.71
N HIS A 148 12.29 -1.27 2.94
CA HIS A 148 11.26 -1.10 1.92
C HIS A 148 10.13 -0.20 2.43
N LEU A 149 9.36 0.34 1.51
CA LEU A 149 8.13 1.08 1.84
C LEU A 149 7.11 0.14 2.49
N LYS A 150 6.52 0.60 3.60
CA LYS A 150 5.34 -0.01 4.22
C LYS A 150 4.06 0.60 3.59
N PHE A 151 2.92 0.01 3.88
CA PHE A 151 1.58 0.31 3.35
C PHE A 151 1.37 -0.01 1.86
N VAL A 152 2.29 -0.77 1.26
CA VAL A 152 2.09 -1.35 -0.08
C VAL A 152 1.03 -2.46 0.03
N GLY A 153 -0.14 -2.26 -0.58
CA GLY A 153 -1.24 -3.23 -0.57
C GLY A 153 -1.92 -3.46 0.80
N SER A 154 -1.96 -2.46 1.69
CA SER A 154 -2.68 -2.54 2.97
C SER A 154 -3.69 -1.38 3.09
N ALA A 155 -4.99 -1.66 2.98
CA ALA A 155 -6.05 -0.76 3.45
C ALA A 155 -6.04 -0.70 4.99
N LYS A 156 -6.12 0.50 5.55
CA LYS A 156 -6.49 0.69 6.97
C LYS A 156 -8.02 0.69 7.04
N ALA A 157 -8.62 -0.46 7.35
CA ALA A 157 -9.96 -0.50 7.91
C ALA A 157 -9.88 -1.04 9.35
N PRO A 158 -10.64 -0.50 10.32
CA PRO A 158 -10.80 -1.14 11.62
C PRO A 158 -11.56 -2.46 11.45
N CYS A 159 -11.23 -3.42 12.32
CA CYS A 159 -11.99 -4.66 12.46
C CYS A 159 -13.43 -4.32 12.86
N VAL A 160 -14.39 -4.65 11.99
CA VAL A 160 -15.80 -4.77 12.36
C VAL A 160 -16.11 -6.26 12.44
N GLU A 161 -16.22 -6.78 13.66
CA GLU A 161 -16.87 -8.06 13.93
C GLU A 161 -18.37 -7.90 13.65
N GLY A 162 -18.88 -8.57 12.60
CA GLY A 162 -20.31 -8.50 12.26
C GLY A 162 -20.68 -8.94 10.84
N SER A 163 -20.56 -10.24 10.56
CA SER A 163 -21.46 -11.08 9.76
C SER A 163 -22.16 -10.53 8.50
N ILE A 164 -21.72 -10.99 7.32
CA ILE A 164 -22.60 -11.70 6.37
C ILE A 164 -21.84 -12.92 5.83
N PRO A 165 -22.27 -14.16 6.14
CA PRO A 165 -21.79 -15.34 5.42
C PRO A 165 -22.56 -15.49 4.11
N LEU A 166 -21.86 -15.76 3.00
CA LEU A 166 -22.47 -16.15 1.73
C LEU A 166 -21.59 -17.21 1.03
N PRO A 167 -22.17 -18.25 0.42
CA PRO A 167 -23.22 -19.14 0.92
C PRO A 167 -22.74 -20.61 0.99
N ALA A 168 -23.42 -21.42 1.79
CA ALA A 168 -23.38 -22.89 1.70
C ALA A 168 -24.20 -23.37 0.48
N LYS A 169 -23.77 -23.04 -0.73
CA LYS A 169 -24.29 -23.64 -1.97
C LYS A 169 -23.14 -24.06 -2.88
N PRO A 170 -23.20 -25.26 -3.49
CA PRO A 170 -22.14 -25.72 -4.38
C PRO A 170 -21.97 -24.73 -5.54
N MET A 171 -20.72 -24.28 -5.75
CA MET A 171 -20.35 -23.44 -6.90
C MET A 171 -20.77 -24.16 -8.18
N ARG A 172 -21.53 -23.49 -9.05
CA ARG A 172 -21.85 -24.03 -10.37
C ARG A 172 -20.54 -24.18 -11.17
N ASN A 173 -20.39 -25.30 -11.89
CA ASN A 173 -19.16 -25.68 -12.61
C ASN A 173 -18.56 -24.57 -13.49
N THR A 174 -19.38 -23.67 -14.04
CA THR A 174 -18.94 -22.57 -14.92
C THR A 174 -18.08 -21.51 -14.20
N THR A 175 -18.37 -21.18 -12.94
CA THR A 175 -17.62 -20.15 -12.19
C THR A 175 -16.22 -20.61 -11.79
N GLN A 176 -16.07 -21.92 -11.48
CA GLN A 176 -14.77 -22.53 -11.22
C GLN A 176 -13.91 -22.66 -12.49
N GLN A 177 -14.54 -22.74 -13.67
CA GLN A 177 -13.82 -22.71 -14.94
C GLN A 177 -13.30 -21.31 -15.25
N THR A 178 -14.09 -20.25 -15.02
CA THR A 178 -13.65 -18.87 -15.24
C THR A 178 -12.45 -18.51 -14.38
N SER A 179 -12.44 -18.83 -13.09
CA SER A 179 -11.31 -18.49 -12.20
C SER A 179 -10.00 -19.19 -12.59
N LYS A 180 -10.08 -20.46 -13.02
CA LYS A 180 -8.93 -21.20 -13.54
C LYS A 180 -8.41 -20.60 -14.84
N LEU A 181 -9.31 -20.24 -15.77
CA LEU A 181 -8.93 -19.58 -17.02
C LEU A 181 -8.32 -18.20 -16.77
N THR A 182 -8.85 -17.42 -15.82
CA THR A 182 -8.29 -16.11 -15.45
C THR A 182 -6.85 -16.27 -14.98
N ALA A 183 -6.56 -17.28 -14.14
CA ALA A 183 -5.21 -17.54 -13.66
C ALA A 183 -4.23 -17.96 -14.78
N ILE A 184 -4.71 -18.69 -15.79
CA ILE A 184 -3.89 -19.08 -16.95
C ILE A 184 -3.58 -17.85 -17.82
N VAL A 185 -4.57 -17.00 -18.08
CA VAL A 185 -4.38 -15.73 -18.82
C VAL A 185 -3.40 -14.82 -18.07
N GLU A 186 -3.56 -14.68 -16.76
CA GLU A 186 -2.67 -13.92 -15.87
C GLU A 186 -1.24 -14.46 -15.89
N THR A 187 -1.04 -15.77 -15.86
CA THR A 187 0.30 -16.37 -15.77
C THR A 187 1.02 -16.40 -17.13
N GLU A 188 0.29 -16.65 -18.21
CA GLU A 188 0.89 -16.92 -19.52
C GLU A 188 0.82 -15.75 -20.50
N MET A 189 -0.28 -14.97 -20.51
CA MET A 189 -0.41 -13.85 -21.45
C MET A 189 0.15 -12.55 -20.88
N LEU A 190 -0.12 -12.27 -19.61
CA LEU A 190 0.23 -10.99 -18.99
C LEU A 190 1.74 -10.64 -19.07
N PRO A 191 2.69 -11.60 -18.92
CA PRO A 191 4.12 -11.30 -19.08
C PRO A 191 4.52 -10.91 -20.51
N ALA A 192 3.81 -11.40 -21.53
CA ALA A 192 4.05 -11.05 -22.93
C ALA A 192 3.50 -9.66 -23.31
N HIS A 193 2.82 -9.01 -22.36
CA HIS A 193 2.09 -7.75 -22.51
C HIS A 193 2.56 -6.69 -21.51
N ASP A 194 3.83 -6.77 -21.08
CA ASP A 194 4.48 -5.87 -20.13
C ASP A 194 3.74 -5.73 -18.80
N GLY A 195 2.99 -6.76 -18.39
CA GLY A 195 2.23 -6.71 -17.14
C GLY A 195 0.95 -5.88 -17.21
N SER A 196 0.51 -5.44 -18.39
CA SER A 196 -0.66 -4.59 -18.59
C SER A 196 -1.74 -5.27 -19.41
N THR A 197 -2.99 -5.23 -18.95
CA THR A 197 -4.13 -5.73 -19.72
C THR A 197 -4.58 -4.74 -20.81
N ALA A 198 -4.11 -3.49 -20.80
CA ALA A 198 -4.45 -2.48 -21.80
C ALA A 198 -3.95 -2.89 -23.19
N SER A 199 -2.81 -3.57 -23.26
CA SER A 199 -2.24 -4.12 -24.49
C SER A 199 -2.87 -5.47 -24.90
N MET A 200 -3.67 -6.09 -24.02
CA MET A 200 -4.39 -7.34 -24.26
C MET A 200 -5.80 -7.06 -24.78
N SER A 201 -6.01 -7.23 -26.09
CA SER A 201 -7.36 -7.08 -26.66
C SER A 201 -8.29 -8.20 -26.20
N GLY A 202 -9.59 -7.90 -26.04
CA GLY A 202 -10.59 -8.92 -25.69
C GLY A 202 -10.66 -10.08 -26.70
N ALA A 203 -10.36 -9.80 -27.97
CA ALA A 203 -10.23 -10.82 -29.00
C ALA A 203 -9.02 -11.75 -28.77
N ALA A 204 -7.88 -11.20 -28.34
CA ALA A 204 -6.69 -11.99 -28.01
C ALA A 204 -6.94 -12.93 -26.83
N ILE A 205 -7.58 -12.45 -25.75
CA ILE A 205 -7.92 -13.26 -24.58
C ILE A 205 -8.90 -14.38 -24.96
N LYS A 206 -9.88 -14.08 -25.81
CA LYS A 206 -10.84 -15.07 -26.32
C LYS A 206 -10.15 -16.16 -27.16
N ASN A 207 -9.27 -15.78 -28.08
CA ASN A 207 -8.54 -16.71 -28.94
C ASN A 207 -7.56 -17.58 -28.15
N PHE A 208 -6.90 -17.00 -27.14
CA PHE A 208 -6.03 -17.75 -26.23
C PHE A 208 -6.83 -18.72 -25.36
N SER A 209 -7.98 -18.31 -24.82
CA SER A 209 -8.85 -19.21 -24.06
C SER A 209 -9.31 -20.39 -24.93
N LYS A 210 -9.63 -20.13 -26.21
CA LYS A 210 -9.96 -21.17 -27.20
C LYS A 210 -8.80 -22.12 -27.46
N SER A 211 -7.55 -21.63 -27.57
CA SER A 211 -6.38 -22.51 -27.76
C SER A 211 -6.11 -23.41 -26.55
N LYS A 212 -6.56 -23.00 -25.35
CA LYS A 212 -6.56 -23.80 -24.12
C LYS A 212 -7.80 -24.70 -23.97
N GLY A 213 -8.65 -24.78 -24.98
CA GLY A 213 -9.81 -25.67 -25.03
C GLY A 213 -11.09 -25.11 -24.38
N ALA A 214 -11.15 -23.79 -24.11
CA ALA A 214 -12.32 -23.15 -23.52
C ALA A 214 -12.89 -22.04 -24.43
N ASP A 215 -14.15 -22.19 -24.87
CA ASP A 215 -14.86 -21.11 -25.55
C ASP A 215 -15.55 -20.20 -24.54
N VAL A 216 -15.12 -18.94 -24.49
CA VAL A 216 -15.58 -17.94 -23.52
C VAL A 216 -16.36 -16.82 -24.20
N SER A 217 -17.43 -16.36 -23.57
CA SER A 217 -18.21 -15.21 -24.06
C SER A 217 -17.44 -13.90 -23.87
N ALA A 218 -17.81 -12.86 -24.62
CA ALA A 218 -17.19 -11.53 -24.48
C ALA A 218 -17.36 -10.96 -23.06
N THR A 219 -18.50 -11.22 -22.43
CA THR A 219 -18.79 -10.81 -21.05
C THR A 219 -17.88 -11.52 -20.05
N THR A 220 -17.58 -12.80 -20.29
CA THR A 220 -16.61 -13.55 -19.46
C THR A 220 -15.20 -12.99 -19.63
N VAL A 221 -14.80 -12.66 -20.85
CA VAL A 221 -13.48 -12.04 -21.11
C VAL A 221 -13.34 -10.68 -20.41
N SER A 222 -14.37 -9.83 -20.46
CA SER A 222 -14.38 -8.55 -19.74
C SER A 222 -14.21 -8.75 -18.23
N ARG A 223 -14.95 -9.69 -17.63
CA ARG A 223 -14.78 -10.03 -16.20
C ARG A 223 -13.38 -10.58 -15.87
N MET A 224 -12.82 -11.40 -16.75
CA MET A 224 -11.46 -11.93 -16.56
C MET A 224 -10.44 -10.79 -16.57
N LYS A 225 -10.58 -9.84 -17.51
CA LYS A 225 -9.73 -8.66 -17.61
C LYS A 225 -9.83 -7.79 -16.35
N GLN A 226 -11.05 -7.48 -15.91
CA GLN A 226 -11.30 -6.72 -14.69
C GLN A 226 -10.69 -7.38 -13.45
N ILE A 227 -10.85 -8.70 -13.27
CA ILE A 227 -10.23 -9.43 -12.13
C ILE A 227 -8.70 -9.34 -12.18
N ILE A 228 -8.11 -9.36 -13.38
CA ILE A 228 -6.65 -9.24 -13.54
C ILE A 228 -6.23 -7.79 -13.22
N ASP A 229 -6.97 -6.79 -13.69
CA ASP A 229 -6.71 -5.38 -13.41
C ASP A 229 -6.82 -5.05 -11.92
N ASP A 230 -7.87 -5.52 -11.25
CA ASP A 230 -8.05 -5.37 -9.80
C ASP A 230 -6.89 -6.00 -9.01
N LYS A 231 -6.30 -7.08 -9.52
CA LYS A 231 -5.11 -7.70 -8.91
C LYS A 231 -3.82 -6.93 -9.20
N ILE A 232 -3.66 -6.36 -10.40
CA ILE A 232 -2.47 -5.62 -10.81
C ILE A 232 -2.41 -4.26 -10.09
N HIS A 233 -3.51 -3.52 -10.14
CA HIS A 233 -3.61 -2.15 -9.65
C HIS A 233 -4.09 -2.07 -8.19
N GLY A 234 -4.57 -3.19 -7.65
CA GLY A 234 -5.25 -3.23 -6.35
C GLY A 234 -6.68 -2.71 -6.47
N ASP A 235 -7.42 -2.78 -5.37
CA ASP A 235 -8.74 -2.16 -5.29
C ASP A 235 -8.59 -0.64 -5.31
N LEU A 236 -9.24 0.00 -6.27
CA LEU A 236 -9.20 1.45 -6.46
C LEU A 236 -9.75 2.20 -5.23
N VAL A 237 -10.70 1.61 -4.50
CA VAL A 237 -11.21 2.15 -3.24
C VAL A 237 -10.08 2.25 -2.19
N GLU A 238 -9.20 1.25 -2.14
CA GLU A 238 -8.02 1.28 -1.28
C GLU A 238 -6.99 2.33 -1.71
N SER A 239 -6.92 2.64 -3.01
CA SER A 239 -6.02 3.67 -3.54
C SER A 239 -6.46 5.08 -3.12
N TYR A 240 -7.76 5.36 -3.12
CA TYR A 240 -8.29 6.65 -2.65
C TYR A 240 -8.08 6.88 -1.14
N GLN A 241 -8.13 5.82 -0.34
CA GLN A 241 -7.82 5.90 1.11
C GLN A 241 -6.36 6.29 1.40
N LYS A 242 -5.43 6.02 0.47
CA LYS A 242 -4.00 6.36 0.61
C LYS A 242 -3.69 7.80 0.20
N LEU A 243 -4.63 8.51 -0.41
CA LEU A 243 -4.38 9.82 -1.01
C LEU A 243 -4.00 10.88 0.02
N LYS A 244 -4.58 10.82 1.22
CA LYS A 244 -4.21 11.72 2.34
C LYS A 244 -2.74 11.57 2.73
N ALA A 245 -2.31 10.35 3.01
CA ALA A 245 -0.91 10.07 3.38
C ALA A 245 0.05 10.45 2.24
N TYR A 246 -0.37 10.26 0.99
CA TYR A 246 0.41 10.68 -0.17
C TYR A 246 0.56 12.20 -0.25
N PHE A 247 -0.52 12.98 -0.07
CA PHE A 247 -0.46 14.44 -0.08
C PHE A 247 0.31 15.01 1.10
N GLU A 248 0.20 14.41 2.29
CA GLU A 248 1.04 14.74 3.45
C GLU A 248 2.53 14.57 3.13
N LEU A 249 2.91 13.43 2.52
CA LEU A 249 4.29 13.19 2.10
C LEU A 249 4.76 14.17 1.03
N MET A 250 3.90 14.46 0.04
CA MET A 250 4.20 15.40 -1.04
C MET A 250 4.39 16.83 -0.51
N ALA A 251 3.56 17.27 0.44
CA ALA A 251 3.69 18.57 1.09
C ALA A 251 4.92 18.65 2.00
N HIS A 252 5.28 17.54 2.67
CA HIS A 252 6.52 17.47 3.44
C HIS A 252 7.77 17.58 2.54
N LYS A 253 7.74 16.96 1.35
CA LYS A 253 8.83 17.05 0.37
C LYS A 253 8.86 18.37 -0.41
N ASN A 254 7.71 19.03 -0.56
CA ASN A 254 7.59 20.32 -1.22
C ASN A 254 6.94 21.33 -0.25
N PRO A 255 7.71 21.87 0.72
CA PRO A 255 7.20 22.86 1.67
C PRO A 255 6.53 24.03 0.98
N GLY A 256 5.40 24.49 1.52
CA GLY A 256 4.55 25.54 0.94
C GLY A 256 3.44 25.02 0.02
N SER A 257 3.41 23.71 -0.29
CA SER A 257 2.30 23.13 -1.06
C SER A 257 1.03 23.11 -0.22
N VAL A 258 -0.11 23.38 -0.86
CA VAL A 258 -1.44 23.34 -0.24
C VAL A 258 -2.16 22.08 -0.67
N TRP A 259 -2.81 21.41 0.27
CA TRP A 259 -3.59 20.21 -0.01
C TRP A 259 -4.79 20.12 0.93
N ARG A 260 -5.86 19.48 0.46
CA ARG A 260 -7.06 19.20 1.27
C ARG A 260 -7.61 17.83 0.92
N VAL A 261 -8.16 17.15 1.91
CA VAL A 261 -8.90 15.90 1.74
C VAL A 261 -10.14 15.96 2.60
N GLU A 262 -11.31 15.74 1.99
CA GLU A 262 -12.58 15.56 2.68
C GLU A 262 -13.06 14.12 2.49
N THR A 263 -13.47 13.52 3.60
CA THR A 263 -14.14 12.22 3.65
C THR A 263 -15.64 12.42 3.81
N THR A 264 -16.41 11.36 3.57
CA THR A 264 -17.84 11.35 3.88
C THR A 264 -18.12 11.68 5.36
N ALA A 265 -19.36 12.07 5.68
CA ALA A 265 -19.76 12.53 7.01
C ALA A 265 -19.54 11.50 8.14
N ASP A 266 -19.55 10.21 7.80
CA ASP A 266 -19.24 9.08 8.67
C ASP A 266 -17.74 8.71 8.70
N GLY A 267 -16.91 9.45 7.94
CA GLY A 267 -15.45 9.28 7.85
C GLY A 267 -15.01 8.00 7.14
N SER A 268 -15.94 7.23 6.56
CA SER A 268 -15.69 5.88 6.07
C SER A 268 -15.17 5.85 4.64
N LEU A 269 -15.50 6.85 3.82
CA LEU A 269 -15.20 6.88 2.38
C LEU A 269 -14.55 8.20 1.95
N PHE A 270 -13.76 8.11 0.88
CA PHE A 270 -13.21 9.26 0.18
C PHE A 270 -14.33 10.11 -0.42
N GLY A 271 -14.33 11.41 -0.14
CA GLY A 271 -15.25 12.36 -0.76
C GLY A 271 -14.59 13.12 -1.90
N ARG A 272 -13.60 13.95 -1.57
CA ARG A 272 -12.84 14.77 -2.53
C ARG A 272 -11.47 15.14 -1.99
N ALA A 273 -10.54 15.45 -2.87
CA ALA A 273 -9.22 15.93 -2.48
C ALA A 273 -8.60 16.87 -3.50
N CYS A 274 -7.71 17.74 -3.06
CA CYS A 274 -6.95 18.62 -3.95
C CYS A 274 -5.50 18.75 -3.51
N PHE A 275 -4.64 19.02 -4.49
CA PHE A 275 -3.22 19.27 -4.30
C PHE A 275 -2.77 20.41 -5.20
N ILE A 276 -2.11 21.40 -4.59
CA ILE A 276 -1.59 22.60 -5.24
C ILE A 276 -0.11 22.68 -4.84
N PRO A 277 0.82 22.24 -5.71
CA PRO A 277 2.24 22.24 -5.40
C PRO A 277 2.74 23.67 -5.19
N ASN A 278 3.72 23.85 -4.30
CA ASN A 278 4.34 25.17 -4.07
C ASN A 278 4.89 25.80 -5.36
N ALA A 279 5.48 24.98 -6.23
CA ALA A 279 5.91 25.43 -7.56
C ALA A 279 4.73 25.96 -8.39
N GLY A 280 3.57 25.29 -8.35
CA GLY A 280 2.34 25.75 -9.02
C GLY A 280 1.83 27.06 -8.47
N ILE A 281 1.91 27.27 -7.14
CA ILE A 281 1.55 28.54 -6.49
C ILE A 281 2.43 29.68 -7.01
N HIS A 282 3.76 29.48 -7.01
CA HIS A 282 4.70 30.48 -7.52
C HIS A 282 4.53 30.76 -9.01
N ILE A 283 4.29 29.72 -9.81
CA ILE A 283 4.01 29.84 -11.25
C ILE A 283 2.75 30.66 -11.46
N ALA A 284 1.66 30.37 -10.73
CA ALA A 284 0.42 31.12 -10.84
C ALA A 284 0.64 32.60 -10.48
N GLN A 285 1.39 32.89 -9.42
CA GLN A 285 1.70 34.26 -9.00
C GLN A 285 2.61 35.03 -9.98
N SER A 286 3.45 34.32 -10.74
CA SER A 286 4.46 34.93 -11.62
C SER A 286 4.06 34.97 -13.08
N CYS A 287 3.06 34.18 -13.49
CA CYS A 287 2.57 34.11 -14.87
C CYS A 287 1.54 35.21 -15.17
N LYS A 288 0.97 35.19 -16.38
CA LYS A 288 -0.15 36.07 -16.73
C LYS A 288 -1.30 35.82 -15.75
N THR A 289 -2.00 36.89 -15.36
CA THR A 289 -3.16 36.87 -14.45
C THR A 289 -4.41 36.26 -15.10
N MET A 290 -4.24 35.13 -15.79
CA MET A 290 -5.27 34.38 -16.49
C MET A 290 -5.15 32.92 -16.07
N VAL A 291 -6.21 32.41 -15.46
CA VAL A 291 -6.32 31.00 -15.05
C VAL A 291 -7.44 30.37 -15.81
N GLY A 292 -7.15 29.24 -16.44
CA GLY A 292 -8.15 28.34 -16.99
C GLY A 292 -8.45 27.26 -15.97
N PHE A 293 -9.72 26.95 -15.82
CA PHE A 293 -10.20 25.80 -15.08
C PHE A 293 -10.87 24.87 -16.07
N ASP A 294 -10.53 23.60 -16.02
CA ASP A 294 -11.09 22.60 -16.92
C ASP A 294 -11.30 21.31 -16.13
N ASP A 295 -12.31 20.56 -16.53
CA ASP A 295 -12.56 19.23 -16.02
C ASP A 295 -11.97 18.19 -16.98
N VAL A 296 -11.31 17.17 -16.41
CA VAL A 296 -10.73 16.07 -17.17
C VAL A 296 -11.41 14.80 -16.69
N HIS A 297 -12.32 14.31 -17.54
CA HIS A 297 -12.97 13.04 -17.36
C HIS A 297 -11.95 11.90 -17.52
N LEU A 298 -11.94 10.98 -16.56
CA LEU A 298 -11.16 9.75 -16.65
C LEU A 298 -11.72 8.86 -17.75
N LYS A 299 -10.84 8.19 -18.50
CA LYS A 299 -11.25 7.29 -19.59
C LYS A 299 -11.78 5.95 -19.03
N GLU A 300 -12.60 5.28 -19.84
CA GLU A 300 -13.06 3.89 -19.64
C GLU A 300 -13.86 3.71 -18.33
N ASP A 301 -13.78 2.54 -17.70
CA ASP A 301 -14.56 2.15 -16.51
C ASP A 301 -14.26 3.02 -15.26
N MET A 302 -13.29 3.95 -15.34
CA MET A 302 -12.99 4.93 -14.30
C MET A 302 -13.84 6.20 -14.37
N HIS A 303 -14.60 6.42 -15.45
CA HIS A 303 -15.48 7.59 -15.60
C HIS A 303 -16.57 7.65 -14.52
N GLU A 304 -17.01 6.50 -14.01
CA GLU A 304 -18.03 6.42 -12.95
C GLU A 304 -17.47 6.72 -11.54
N GLN A 305 -16.16 6.97 -11.42
CA GLN A 305 -15.44 6.93 -10.13
C GLN A 305 -14.83 8.28 -9.72
N GLY A 306 -14.95 9.30 -10.57
CA GLY A 306 -14.58 10.67 -10.25
C GLY A 306 -14.10 11.47 -11.46
N ILE A 307 -14.01 12.79 -11.28
CA ILE A 307 -13.57 13.75 -12.27
C ILE A 307 -12.38 14.53 -11.71
N TYR A 308 -11.38 14.80 -12.55
CA TYR A 308 -10.31 15.72 -12.19
C TYR A 308 -10.70 17.14 -12.54
N LEU A 309 -10.65 18.06 -11.58
CA LEU A 309 -10.69 19.49 -11.85
C LEU A 309 -9.26 19.99 -11.90
N VAL A 310 -8.88 20.69 -12.95
CA VAL A 310 -7.51 21.15 -13.17
C VAL A 310 -7.48 22.67 -13.23
N ALA A 311 -6.60 23.27 -12.45
CA ALA A 311 -6.26 24.67 -12.54
C ALA A 311 -5.01 24.82 -13.42
N THR A 312 -5.10 25.66 -14.44
CA THR A 312 -4.01 25.94 -15.39
C THR A 312 -3.79 27.44 -15.51
N VAL A 313 -2.54 27.85 -15.78
CA VAL A 313 -2.21 29.23 -16.12
C VAL A 313 -1.55 29.31 -17.48
N LYS A 314 -1.51 30.51 -18.08
CA LYS A 314 -0.69 30.76 -19.26
C LYS A 314 0.61 31.46 -18.87
N ASP A 315 1.73 30.87 -19.26
CA ASP A 315 3.02 31.54 -19.13
C ASP A 315 3.14 32.73 -20.12
N TYR A 316 4.26 33.46 -20.06
CA TYR A 316 4.49 34.59 -20.96
C TYR A 316 4.60 34.17 -22.44
N ASN A 317 4.98 32.92 -22.70
CA ASN A 317 5.11 32.30 -24.02
C ASN A 317 3.80 31.66 -24.54
N ASN A 318 2.68 31.84 -23.82
CA ASN A 318 1.38 31.25 -24.13
C ASN A 318 1.29 29.71 -23.97
N HIS A 319 2.22 29.08 -23.26
CA HIS A 319 2.05 27.67 -22.86
C HIS A 319 1.05 27.55 -21.72
N ILE A 320 0.21 26.51 -21.78
CA ILE A 320 -0.71 26.14 -20.71
C ILE A 320 0.07 25.30 -19.70
N VAL A 321 0.12 25.77 -18.44
CA VAL A 321 0.85 25.12 -17.36
C VAL A 321 -0.13 24.71 -16.26
N PRO A 322 -0.28 23.42 -15.95
CA PRO A 322 -1.10 22.98 -14.82
C PRO A 322 -0.44 23.37 -13.50
N VAL A 323 -1.22 23.99 -12.61
CA VAL A 323 -0.74 24.54 -11.33
C VAL A 323 -1.45 23.95 -10.12
N GLY A 324 -2.56 23.24 -10.31
CA GLY A 324 -3.28 22.57 -9.24
C GLY A 324 -4.27 21.55 -9.80
N LEU A 325 -4.63 20.57 -8.98
CA LEU A 325 -5.58 19.53 -9.32
C LEU A 325 -6.50 19.20 -8.15
N ALA A 326 -7.74 18.85 -8.44
CA ALA A 326 -8.66 18.23 -7.51
C ALA A 326 -9.25 16.98 -8.12
N LEU A 327 -9.49 15.98 -7.27
CA LEU A 327 -10.22 14.77 -7.56
C LEU A 327 -11.54 14.84 -6.81
N VAL A 328 -12.64 14.77 -7.55
CA VAL A 328 -14.00 14.94 -7.02
C VAL A 328 -14.89 13.81 -7.54
N SER A 329 -15.97 13.48 -6.82
CA SER A 329 -16.89 12.42 -7.27
C SER A 329 -17.66 12.78 -8.53
N GLN A 330 -17.95 14.07 -8.74
CA GLN A 330 -18.71 14.59 -9.86
C GLN A 330 -18.41 16.08 -10.09
N GLU A 331 -18.65 16.55 -11.30
CA GLU A 331 -18.50 17.96 -11.65
C GLU A 331 -19.77 18.71 -11.24
N ASP A 332 -19.75 19.28 -10.03
CA ASP A 332 -20.84 20.10 -9.53
C ASP A 332 -20.34 21.41 -8.93
N LYS A 333 -21.29 22.32 -8.68
CA LYS A 333 -21.01 23.65 -8.16
C LYS A 333 -20.33 23.61 -6.79
N ASP A 334 -20.65 22.64 -5.94
CA ASP A 334 -20.08 22.55 -4.60
C ASP A 334 -18.59 22.18 -4.67
N ASN A 335 -18.26 21.17 -5.48
CA ASN A 335 -16.90 20.73 -5.75
C ASN A 335 -16.05 21.82 -6.41
N TRP A 336 -16.62 22.56 -7.36
CA TRP A 336 -15.95 23.72 -7.95
C TRP A 336 -15.70 24.83 -6.92
N ILE A 337 -16.69 25.23 -6.13
CA ILE A 337 -16.51 26.27 -5.09
C ILE A 337 -15.43 25.85 -4.09
N TRP A 338 -15.44 24.59 -3.69
CA TRP A 338 -14.46 24.05 -2.76
C TRP A 338 -13.04 24.10 -3.32
N PHE A 339 -12.84 23.63 -4.56
CA PHE A 339 -11.53 23.64 -5.20
C PHE A 339 -11.03 25.07 -5.48
N LEU A 340 -11.90 25.93 -6.00
CA LEU A 340 -11.58 27.34 -6.26
C LEU A 340 -11.25 28.10 -4.98
N GLY A 341 -11.93 27.78 -3.87
CA GLY A 341 -11.64 28.32 -2.54
C GLY A 341 -10.25 27.94 -2.07
N ALA A 342 -9.90 26.65 -2.16
CA ALA A 342 -8.56 26.16 -1.83
C ALA A 342 -7.48 26.81 -2.72
N PHE A 343 -7.75 26.92 -4.02
CA PHE A 343 -6.83 27.52 -4.98
C PHE A 343 -6.59 29.00 -4.68
N LYS A 344 -7.66 29.78 -4.51
CA LYS A 344 -7.60 31.22 -4.20
C LYS A 344 -6.81 31.51 -2.93
N GLU A 345 -7.03 30.71 -1.89
CA GLU A 345 -6.30 30.81 -0.62
C GLU A 345 -4.81 30.53 -0.82
N ALA A 346 -4.47 29.48 -1.57
CA ALA A 346 -3.08 29.10 -1.85
C ALA A 346 -2.32 30.19 -2.62
N VAL A 347 -2.92 30.78 -3.66
CA VAL A 347 -2.26 31.81 -4.49
C VAL A 347 -2.32 33.21 -3.89
N GLY A 348 -3.20 33.45 -2.90
CA GLY A 348 -3.33 34.75 -2.22
C GLY A 348 -3.99 35.85 -3.05
N TRP A 349 -4.84 35.50 -4.03
CA TRP A 349 -5.45 36.49 -4.93
C TRP A 349 -6.70 37.16 -4.35
N LYS A 350 -6.72 38.50 -4.42
CA LYS A 350 -7.83 39.32 -3.90
C LYS A 350 -9.00 39.45 -4.89
N LYS A 351 -8.81 39.19 -6.19
CA LYS A 351 -9.86 39.11 -7.23
C LYS A 351 -9.48 38.08 -8.29
N VAL A 352 -10.35 37.09 -8.51
CA VAL A 352 -10.28 36.21 -9.70
C VAL A 352 -11.21 36.85 -10.73
N HIS A 353 -10.68 37.18 -11.91
CA HIS A 353 -11.54 37.53 -13.04
C HIS A 353 -11.88 36.23 -13.75
N ASN A 354 -13.11 35.74 -13.55
CA ASN A 354 -13.64 34.63 -14.34
C ASN A 354 -13.61 35.05 -15.81
N ILE A 355 -12.90 34.30 -16.63
CA ILE A 355 -13.08 34.32 -18.07
C ILE A 355 -13.49 32.90 -18.44
N VAL A 356 -14.74 32.85 -18.89
CA VAL A 356 -15.58 31.78 -19.46
C VAL A 356 -14.91 30.43 -19.65
#